data_AF-A0A6J2Y6A7-F1
#
_entry.id   AF-A0A6J2Y6A7-F1
#
_cell.length_a   1.000
_cell.length_b   1.000
_cell.length_c   1.000
_cell.angle_alpha   90.00
_cell.angle_beta   90.00
_cell.angle_gamma   90.00
#
_symmetry.space_group_name_H-M   'P 1'
#
loop_
_entity.id
_entity.type
_entity.pdbx_description
1 polymer ?
#
loop_
_entity_poly.entity_id
_entity_poly.type
_entity_poly.pdbx_seq_one_letter_code
_entity_poly.pdbx_strand_id
1 'polypeptide(L)'
;MLNRIRLDYLRIFRQYSNFKKHIDHSKVPVLNDNDLEEQHVRGSGPGGSKISTTSSCVVLKHVPTGLVVKCQETRFLEQNRKKARQLLVSKLDNLLNGNNSIDAQIKRYTEKKRTSYECKKEKLRQLKDAWKERENIS
;
A
#
# COMPACT_ATOMS: atom_id res chain seq x y z
N MET A 1 7.80 25.47 -16.04
CA MET A 1 7.88 24.43 -14.98
C MET A 1 6.51 23.93 -14.51
N LEU A 2 5.50 24.80 -14.34
CA LEU A 2 4.17 24.42 -13.80
C LEU A 2 3.38 23.40 -14.66
N ASN A 3 3.53 23.42 -15.98
CA ASN A 3 2.85 22.46 -16.87
C ASN A 3 3.34 21.01 -16.70
N ARG A 4 4.62 20.79 -16.38
CA ARG A 4 5.14 19.44 -16.10
C ARG A 4 4.56 18.87 -14.81
N ILE A 5 4.54 19.66 -13.74
CA ILE A 5 3.98 19.28 -12.43
C ILE A 5 2.50 18.91 -12.55
N ARG A 6 1.72 19.68 -13.31
CA ARG A 6 0.29 19.42 -13.56
C ARG A 6 0.06 18.15 -14.37
N LEU A 7 0.89 17.90 -15.40
CA LEU A 7 0.81 16.68 -16.21
C LEU A 7 1.21 15.44 -15.41
N ASP A 8 2.23 15.53 -14.56
CA ASP A 8 2.65 14.44 -13.68
C ASP A 8 1.55 14.12 -12.65
N TYR A 9 0.92 15.15 -12.05
CA TYR A 9 -0.20 14.95 -11.13
C TYR A 9 -1.40 14.29 -11.81
N LEU A 10 -1.80 14.75 -13.01
CA LEU A 10 -2.90 14.16 -13.76
C LEU A 10 -2.60 12.72 -14.19
N ARG A 11 -1.35 12.41 -14.52
CA ARG A 11 -0.90 11.05 -14.85
C ARG A 11 -0.96 10.14 -13.64
N ILE A 12 -0.43 10.58 -12.50
CA ILE A 12 -0.49 9.86 -11.22
C ILE A 12 -1.94 9.64 -10.79
N PHE A 13 -2.77 10.68 -10.87
CA PHE A 13 -4.19 10.62 -10.52
C PHE A 13 -4.98 9.68 -11.44
N ARG A 14 -4.77 9.73 -12.76
CA ARG A 14 -5.41 8.83 -13.72
C ARG A 14 -4.96 7.38 -13.53
N GLN A 15 -3.70 7.17 -13.17
CA GLN A 15 -3.18 5.85 -12.82
C GLN A 15 -3.82 5.31 -11.53
N TYR A 16 -3.95 6.16 -10.50
CA TYR A 16 -4.63 5.84 -9.24
C TYR A 16 -6.12 5.53 -9.43
N SER A 17 -6.82 6.35 -10.23
CA SER A 17 -8.23 6.15 -10.60
C SER A 17 -8.47 4.80 -11.30
N ASN A 18 -7.63 4.43 -12.26
CA ASN A 18 -7.76 3.13 -12.95
C ASN A 18 -7.43 1.95 -12.04
N PHE A 19 -6.45 2.10 -11.15
CA PHE A 19 -6.08 1.07 -10.18
C PHE A 19 -7.25 0.73 -9.25
N LYS A 20 -7.95 1.75 -8.74
CA LYS A 20 -9.09 1.56 -7.83
C LYS A 20 -10.27 0.82 -8.48
N LYS A 21 -10.43 0.87 -9.81
CA LYS A 21 -11.50 0.17 -10.54
C LYS A 21 -11.27 -1.34 -10.66
N HIS A 22 -10.05 -1.82 -10.46
CA HIS A 22 -9.69 -3.23 -10.63
C HIS A 22 -9.60 -4.02 -9.32
N ILE A 23 -9.83 -3.35 -8.19
CA ILE A 23 -9.75 -3.95 -6.86
C ILE A 23 -11.16 -4.13 -6.34
N ASP A 24 -11.55 -5.37 -6.08
CA ASP A 24 -12.82 -5.73 -5.47
C ASP A 24 -12.74 -5.59 -3.94
N HIS A 25 -13.58 -4.73 -3.38
CA HIS A 25 -13.68 -4.47 -1.94
C HIS A 25 -14.88 -5.16 -1.27
N SER A 26 -15.68 -5.91 -2.03
CA SER A 26 -16.93 -6.52 -1.52
C SER A 26 -16.72 -7.49 -0.36
N LYS A 27 -15.55 -8.14 -0.30
CA LYS A 27 -15.21 -9.16 0.71
C LYS A 27 -14.45 -8.61 1.91
N VAL A 28 -14.16 -7.31 1.95
CA VAL A 28 -13.38 -6.72 3.03
C VAL A 28 -14.15 -6.85 4.35
N PRO A 29 -13.55 -7.43 5.40
CA PRO A 29 -14.23 -7.60 6.69
C PRO A 29 -14.49 -6.25 7.36
N VAL A 30 -15.70 -6.09 7.90
CA VAL A 30 -16.09 -4.94 8.71
C VAL A 30 -15.66 -5.19 10.15
N LEU A 31 -15.00 -4.21 10.78
CA LEU A 31 -14.64 -4.28 12.19
C LEU A 31 -15.76 -3.70 13.05
N ASN A 32 -16.20 -4.46 14.05
CA ASN A 32 -17.06 -3.94 15.10
C ASN A 32 -16.21 -3.35 16.22
N ASP A 33 -16.63 -2.21 16.78
CA ASP A 33 -15.90 -1.57 17.87
C ASP A 33 -15.88 -2.41 19.16
N ASN A 34 -16.89 -3.25 19.38
CA ASN A 34 -16.99 -4.11 20.56
C ASN A 34 -15.95 -5.25 20.57
N ASP A 35 -15.43 -5.62 19.39
CA ASP A 35 -14.46 -6.71 19.23
C ASP A 35 -13.00 -6.21 19.31
N LEU A 36 -12.81 -4.94 19.62
CA LEU A 36 -11.51 -4.26 19.60
C LEU A 36 -11.05 -3.86 21.00
N GLU A 37 -9.85 -4.33 21.36
CA GLU A 37 -9.12 -3.85 22.54
C GLU A 37 -8.03 -2.87 22.08
N GLU A 38 -8.09 -1.63 22.58
CA GLU A 38 -7.12 -0.59 22.26
C GLU A 38 -6.28 -0.23 23.48
N GLN A 39 -4.96 -0.18 23.30
CA GLN A 39 -4.00 0.21 24.32
C GLN A 39 -3.05 1.28 23.78
N HIS A 40 -2.75 2.29 24.59
CA HIS A 40 -1.84 3.37 24.23
C HIS A 40 -0.51 3.17 24.95
N VAL A 41 0.56 3.12 24.17
CA VAL A 41 1.91 2.91 24.70
C VAL A 41 2.79 4.10 24.37
N ARG A 42 3.80 4.34 25.21
CA ARG A 42 4.84 5.31 24.91
C ARG A 42 5.70 4.78 23.77
N GLY A 43 6.08 5.68 22.87
CA GLY A 43 6.92 5.30 21.74
C GLY A 43 8.33 4.93 22.21
N SER A 44 8.94 3.98 21.52
CA SER A 44 10.33 3.57 21.74
C SER A 44 11.11 3.77 20.45
N GLY A 45 12.22 4.50 20.48
CA GLY A 45 13.07 4.68 19.30
C GLY A 45 13.98 5.91 19.36
N PRO A 46 14.90 6.06 18.39
CA PRO A 46 15.82 7.18 18.30
C PRO A 46 15.08 8.46 17.87
N GLY A 47 14.42 9.14 18.80
CA GLY A 47 13.74 10.38 18.48
C GLY A 47 13.39 11.21 19.70
N GLY A 48 14.42 11.67 20.42
CA GLY A 48 14.33 12.73 21.42
C GLY A 48 13.33 12.50 22.58
N SER A 49 13.25 13.48 23.47
CA SER A 49 12.42 13.40 24.69
C SER A 49 10.92 13.32 24.39
N LYS A 50 10.46 13.82 23.24
CA LYS A 50 9.03 13.90 22.91
C LYS A 50 8.38 12.54 22.66
N ILE A 51 9.12 11.57 22.09
CA ILE A 51 8.60 10.23 21.79
C ILE A 51 8.40 9.39 23.05
N SER A 52 9.33 9.49 24.00
CA SER A 52 9.23 8.78 25.29
C SER A 52 8.18 9.38 26.23
N THR A 53 7.86 10.67 26.07
CA THR A 53 6.91 11.38 26.94
C THR A 53 5.45 11.14 26.52
N THR A 54 5.17 11.17 25.21
CA THR A 54 3.79 11.11 24.70
C THR A 54 3.39 9.66 24.41
N SER A 55 2.25 9.20 24.94
CA SER A 55 1.65 7.90 24.62
C SER A 55 0.88 7.94 23.30
N SER A 56 1.58 8.23 22.20
CA SER A 56 0.97 8.33 20.87
C SER A 56 0.93 7.01 20.10
N CYS A 57 1.65 5.97 20.54
CA CYS A 57 1.68 4.68 19.88
C CYS A 57 0.42 3.88 20.26
N VAL A 58 -0.25 3.32 19.25
CA VAL A 58 -1.48 2.55 19.43
C VAL A 58 -1.20 1.08 19.20
N VAL A 59 -1.57 0.27 20.17
CA VAL A 59 -1.65 -1.19 20.05
C VAL A 59 -3.14 -1.54 19.98
N LEU A 60 -3.56 -2.10 18.86
CA LEU A 60 -4.93 -2.50 18.61
C LEU A 60 -4.99 -4.01 18.45
N LYS A 61 -5.85 -4.66 19.22
CA LYS A 61 -6.07 -6.11 19.20
C LYS A 61 -7.52 -6.39 18.81
N HIS A 62 -7.69 -7.32 17.88
CA HIS A 62 -8.99 -7.91 17.58
C HIS A 62 -9.17 -9.14 18.47
N VAL A 63 -10.12 -9.08 19.40
CA VAL A 63 -10.33 -10.12 20.41
C VAL A 63 -10.64 -11.49 19.81
N PRO A 64 -11.59 -11.64 18.87
CA PRO A 64 -11.99 -12.98 18.42
C PRO A 64 -10.95 -13.68 17.54
N THR A 65 -10.12 -12.93 16.78
CA THR A 65 -9.04 -13.55 15.98
C THR A 65 -7.67 -13.53 16.66
N GLY A 66 -7.54 -12.82 17.79
CA GLY A 66 -6.26 -12.65 18.49
C GLY A 66 -5.23 -11.82 17.72
N LEU A 67 -5.60 -11.17 16.61
CA LEU A 67 -4.67 -10.37 15.81
C LEU A 67 -4.31 -9.07 16.52
N VAL A 68 -3.01 -8.79 16.61
CA VAL A 68 -2.48 -7.56 17.22
C VAL A 68 -1.72 -6.73 16.18
N VAL A 69 -1.96 -5.43 16.21
CA VAL A 69 -1.26 -4.44 15.38
C VAL A 69 -0.74 -3.32 16.28
N LYS A 70 0.54 -2.98 16.10
CA LYS A 70 1.16 -1.81 16.71
C LYS A 70 1.41 -0.77 15.62
N CYS A 71 1.00 0.47 15.85
CA CYS A 71 1.20 1.58 14.92
C CYS A 71 1.82 2.79 15.63
N GLN A 72 2.90 3.31 15.06
CA GLN A 72 3.57 4.54 15.49
C GLN A 72 4.14 5.24 14.24
N GLU A 73 3.28 5.95 13.50
CA GLU A 73 3.71 6.68 12.30
C GLU A 73 3.88 8.16 12.58
N THR A 74 2.94 8.77 13.29
CA THR A 74 2.96 10.20 13.59
C THR A 74 2.95 10.47 15.09
N ARG A 75 3.20 11.73 15.47
CA ARG A 75 3.06 12.17 16.87
C ARG A 75 1.61 12.23 17.35
N PHE A 76 0.65 12.17 16.43
CA PHE A 76 -0.77 12.37 16.73
C PHE A 76 -1.46 11.03 16.94
N LEU A 77 -2.04 10.85 18.14
CA LEU A 77 -2.71 9.63 18.55
C LEU A 77 -3.83 9.22 17.57
N GLU A 78 -4.73 10.15 17.23
CA GLU A 78 -5.89 9.85 16.38
C GLU A 78 -5.51 9.36 14.97
N GLN A 79 -4.44 9.91 14.41
CA GLN A 79 -3.91 9.46 13.12
C GLN A 79 -3.37 8.03 13.22
N ASN A 80 -2.62 7.73 14.30
CA ASN A 80 -2.15 6.37 14.57
C ASN A 80 -3.31 5.39 14.83
N ARG A 81 -4.40 5.82 15.49
CA ARG A 81 -5.61 4.99 15.66
C ARG A 81 -6.25 4.63 14.32
N LYS A 82 -6.47 5.62 13.45
CA LYS A 82 -7.03 5.40 12.10
C LYS A 82 -6.16 4.46 11.29
N LYS A 83 -4.84 4.64 11.37
CA LYS A 83 -3.87 3.80 10.66
C LYS A 83 -3.82 2.38 11.22
N ALA A 84 -3.82 2.21 12.54
CA ALA A 84 -3.87 0.91 13.20
C ALA A 84 -5.12 0.11 12.78
N ARG A 85 -6.29 0.77 12.69
CA ARG A 85 -7.52 0.15 12.18
C ARG A 85 -7.37 -0.30 10.73
N GLN A 86 -6.85 0.55 9.84
CA GLN A 86 -6.59 0.16 8.44
C GLN A 86 -5.67 -1.05 8.32
N LEU A 87 -4.58 -1.07 9.10
CA LEU A 87 -3.63 -2.18 9.14
C LEU A 87 -4.29 -3.46 9.67
N LEU A 88 -5.13 -3.35 10.70
CA LEU A 88 -5.85 -4.49 11.25
C LEU A 88 -6.83 -5.08 10.24
N VAL A 89 -7.58 -4.23 9.52
CA VAL A 89 -8.47 -4.66 8.44
C VAL A 89 -7.69 -5.39 7.34
N SER A 90 -6.57 -4.84 6.87
CA SER A 90 -5.72 -5.50 5.85
C SER A 90 -5.21 -6.86 6.35
N LYS A 91 -4.75 -6.97 7.60
CA LYS A 91 -4.33 -8.26 8.17
C LYS A 91 -5.48 -9.25 8.26
N LEU A 92 -6.65 -8.80 8.69
CA LEU A 92 -7.85 -9.65 8.81
C LEU A 92 -8.33 -10.12 7.44
N ASP A 93 -8.34 -9.23 6.46
CA ASP A 93 -8.67 -9.53 5.06
C ASP A 93 -7.70 -10.57 4.48
N ASN A 94 -6.40 -10.41 4.71
CA ASN A 94 -5.39 -11.40 4.29
C ASN A 94 -5.60 -12.77 4.96
N LEU A 95 -5.97 -12.80 6.24
CA LEU A 95 -6.23 -14.03 6.97
C LEU A 95 -7.49 -14.75 6.46
N LEU A 96 -8.57 -14.03 6.22
CA LEU A 96 -9.87 -14.61 5.84
C LEU A 96 -9.98 -14.90 4.34
N ASN A 97 -9.51 -13.97 3.49
CA ASN A 97 -9.72 -14.02 2.05
C ASN A 97 -8.51 -14.48 1.23
N GLY A 98 -7.30 -14.50 1.82
CA GLY A 98 -6.09 -15.05 1.21
C GLY A 98 -5.83 -14.53 -0.21
N ASN A 99 -5.99 -15.39 -1.23
CA ASN A 99 -5.80 -15.02 -2.65
C ASN A 99 -6.75 -13.93 -3.15
N ASN A 100 -7.91 -13.76 -2.50
CA ASN A 100 -8.90 -12.75 -2.83
C ASN A 100 -8.73 -11.46 -2.00
N SER A 101 -7.75 -11.40 -1.10
CA SER A 101 -7.51 -10.20 -0.30
C SER A 101 -7.14 -9.01 -1.20
N ILE A 102 -7.39 -7.80 -0.71
CA ILE A 102 -7.05 -6.57 -1.40
C ILE A 102 -5.56 -6.54 -1.74
N ASP A 103 -4.70 -6.95 -0.81
CA ASP A 103 -3.25 -6.95 -1.02
C ASP A 103 -2.82 -7.93 -2.11
N ALA A 104 -3.44 -9.12 -2.16
CA ALA A 104 -3.20 -10.09 -3.23
C ALA A 104 -3.67 -9.58 -4.60
N GLN A 105 -4.84 -8.93 -4.65
CA GLN A 105 -5.35 -8.30 -5.88
C GLN A 105 -4.43 -7.18 -6.37
N ILE A 106 -3.97 -6.33 -5.47
CA ILE A 106 -3.00 -5.25 -5.75
C ILE A 106 -1.70 -5.83 -6.30
N LYS A 107 -1.15 -6.85 -5.63
CA LYS A 107 0.09 -7.51 -6.05
C LYS A 107 -0.05 -8.10 -7.45
N ARG A 108 -1.11 -8.87 -7.72
CA ARG A 108 -1.38 -9.45 -9.05
C ARG A 108 -1.51 -8.38 -10.14
N TYR A 109 -2.20 -7.28 -9.85
CA TYR A 109 -2.37 -6.19 -10.80
C TYR A 109 -1.04 -5.49 -11.10
N THR A 110 -0.28 -5.14 -10.05
CA THR A 110 1.02 -4.46 -10.18
C THR A 110 2.05 -5.33 -10.91
N GLU A 111 2.12 -6.63 -10.60
CA GLU A 111 2.97 -7.60 -11.30
C GLU A 111 2.58 -7.72 -12.77
N LYS A 112 1.29 -7.86 -13.10
CA LYS A 112 0.81 -7.92 -14.49
C LYS A 112 1.21 -6.67 -15.28
N LYS A 113 1.10 -5.48 -14.68
CA LYS A 113 1.54 -4.22 -15.30
C LYS A 113 3.05 -4.18 -15.48
N ARG A 114 3.82 -4.60 -14.47
CA ARG A 114 5.29 -4.67 -14.54
C ARG A 114 5.74 -5.60 -15.66
N THR A 115 5.24 -6.83 -15.69
CA THR A 115 5.59 -7.83 -16.71
C THR A 115 5.22 -7.35 -18.12
N SER A 116 4.05 -6.72 -18.29
CA SER A 116 3.65 -6.15 -19.58
C SER A 116 4.57 -5.02 -20.03
N TYR A 117 5.02 -4.16 -19.10
CA TYR A 117 5.98 -3.10 -19.40
C TYR A 117 7.33 -3.67 -19.83
N GLU A 118 7.87 -4.65 -19.09
CA GLU A 118 9.15 -5.28 -19.44
C GLU A 118 9.08 -5.98 -20.80
N CYS A 119 7.99 -6.72 -21.09
CA CYS A 119 7.80 -7.35 -22.41
C CYS A 119 7.80 -6.33 -23.56
N LYS A 120 7.13 -5.18 -23.39
CA LYS A 120 7.11 -4.11 -24.41
C LYS A 120 8.47 -3.46 -24.58
N LYS A 121 9.18 -3.22 -23.47
CA LYS A 121 10.52 -2.64 -23.47
C LYS A 121 11.51 -3.55 -24.18
N GLU A 122 11.43 -4.85 -23.91
CA GLU A 122 12.28 -5.85 -24.54
C GLU A 122 12.00 -5.97 -26.04
N LYS A 123 10.72 -6.02 -26.43
CA LYS A 123 10.33 -5.98 -27.85
C LYS A 123 10.87 -4.73 -28.56
N LEU A 124 10.83 -3.56 -27.90
CA LEU A 124 11.36 -2.33 -28.46
C LEU A 124 12.88 -2.37 -28.63
N ARG A 125 13.60 -2.97 -27.67
CA ARG A 125 15.06 -3.20 -27.78
C ARG A 125 15.38 -4.08 -28.98
N GLN A 126 14.71 -5.23 -29.10
CA GLN A 126 14.88 -6.14 -30.23
C GLN A 126 14.62 -5.45 -31.58
N LEU A 127 13.56 -4.64 -31.69
CA LEU A 127 13.28 -3.89 -32.91
C LEU A 127 14.36 -2.85 -33.23
N LYS A 128 14.93 -2.21 -32.20
CA LYS A 128 16.02 -1.24 -32.34
C LYS A 128 17.31 -1.91 -32.78
N ASP A 129 17.64 -3.05 -32.18
CA ASP A 129 18.83 -3.83 -32.52
C ASP A 129 18.71 -4.38 -33.95
N ALA A 130 17.56 -4.95 -34.31
CA ALA A 130 17.27 -5.42 -35.67
C ALA A 130 17.21 -4.29 -36.72
N TRP A 131 16.95 -3.05 -36.33
CA TRP A 131 17.05 -1.89 -37.23
C TRP A 131 18.51 -1.48 -37.43
N LYS A 132 19.32 -1.43 -36.35
CA LYS A 132 20.75 -1.16 -36.43
C LYS A 132 21.50 -2.15 -37.32
N GLU A 133 21.20 -3.45 -37.15
CA GLU A 133 21.78 -4.52 -37.97
C GLU A 133 21.44 -4.34 -39.46
N ARG A 134 20.19 -3.98 -39.79
CA ARG A 134 19.76 -3.74 -41.18
C ARG A 134 20.47 -2.56 -41.84
N GLU A 135 20.74 -1.50 -41.10
CA GLU A 135 21.43 -0.32 -41.64
C GLU A 135 22.95 -0.40 -41.52
N ASN A 136 23.52 -1.51 -41.01
CA ASN A 136 24.95 -1.65 -40.69
C ASN A 136 25.48 -0.50 -39.82
N ILE A 137 24.63 0.04 -38.94
CA ILE A 137 25.01 1.09 -38.01
C ILE A 137 25.52 0.41 -36.75
N SER A 138 26.85 0.31 -36.62
CA SER A 138 27.51 -0.15 -35.40
C SER A 138 27.26 0.78 -34.21
#